data_AF-A0A536HLD8-F1
#
_entry.id   AF-A0A536HLD8-F1
#
_cell.length_a   1.000
_cell.length_b   1.000
_cell.length_c   1.000
_cell.angle_alpha   90.00
_cell.angle_beta   90.00
_cell.angle_gamma   90.00
#
_symmetry.space_group_name_H-M   'P 1'
#
loop_
_entity.id
_entity.type
_entity.pdbx_description
1 polymer ?
#
loop_
_entity_poly.entity_id
_entity_poly.type
_entity_poly.pdbx_seq_one_letter_code
_entity_poly.pdbx_strand_id
1 'polypeptide(L)'
;MTRDAATKWADVDLGAISHNARLVKDLVGQSTAVMAVVKANGYGHGAVEVAQAALSGGATWLGVSSVAEGVELRQSGISVPILNMGYTPPAALSAAIAARLSLTLYDQASLEALQRIESPVAVHVKVNTGMNRLGAPAGDAVRLVRELRRSPNLRLEGFWTHFASAESEPDFTRQQLAAYLEARTRIVQEGASGFISHAANSAALLRLPEARLDMVRAGLIIYGVRPVQDWRDLPSLRPALSWQAMVTNVHLVSVGGTVGYGRRFTAAQPTKVATLAAGYADGLHRRLSNRGRAVVRGQIVPIVGTISMDQATVDVSTVPGVEIGDIACLIGSDGEASWQADDVAKAGETISYEVLCAISARVPRRYRNRADPKSPDQVRTCGGKGSQAFRAAGRDAFLMETSGEDRRKRLDRMRLYVVTGEAGGVEETVRIVEAALQGGADVIQMRKKDMSKADQYRLGRRLRPITEERGALLIVNDHADLALAIDADGVHLGQDDLPLFVARALAGFEGRLIGCSTHSLEQARSAASGGADYLGVGPVFATPTKPGRPAVGTGLVREVSSSLNIPFVAIGGIEASNIGQVLEAGAPAVALVRAVYDAPDPAGASRMLRAAVEARLKVVV
;
A
#
# COMPACT_ATOMS: atom_id res chain seq x y z
N MET A 1 -16.30 -8.40 -18.42
CA MET A 1 -16.36 -7.89 -17.03
C MET A 1 -14.96 -7.98 -16.43
N THR A 2 -14.48 -6.92 -15.78
CA THR A 2 -13.21 -6.97 -15.04
C THR A 2 -13.34 -7.97 -13.88
N ARG A 3 -12.27 -8.74 -13.59
CA ARG A 3 -12.30 -9.79 -12.56
C ARG A 3 -12.65 -9.27 -11.15
N ASP A 4 -12.52 -7.96 -10.92
CA ASP A 4 -12.66 -7.34 -9.59
C ASP A 4 -13.92 -6.46 -9.45
N ALA A 5 -14.89 -6.54 -10.37
CA ALA A 5 -16.10 -5.70 -10.40
C ALA A 5 -15.87 -4.16 -10.37
N ALA A 6 -14.63 -3.69 -10.53
CA ALA A 6 -14.29 -2.27 -10.54
C ALA A 6 -14.69 -1.61 -11.88
N THR A 7 -15.32 -0.44 -11.79
CA THR A 7 -15.71 0.39 -12.95
C THR A 7 -14.65 1.42 -13.33
N LYS A 8 -13.59 1.56 -12.55
CA LYS A 8 -12.44 2.46 -12.79
C LYS A 8 -11.21 1.93 -12.05
N TRP A 9 -10.01 2.11 -12.60
CA TRP A 9 -8.74 1.71 -12.00
C TRP A 9 -7.56 2.37 -12.72
N ALA A 10 -6.40 2.39 -12.06
CA ALA A 10 -5.14 2.77 -12.67
C ALA A 10 -4.19 1.56 -12.71
N ASP A 11 -3.84 1.09 -13.90
CA ASP A 11 -2.78 0.09 -14.07
C ASP A 11 -1.42 0.78 -14.01
N VAL A 12 -0.51 0.24 -13.20
CA VAL A 12 0.84 0.75 -12.99
C VAL A 12 1.84 -0.32 -13.41
N ASP A 13 2.62 -0.03 -14.46
CA ASP A 13 3.69 -0.87 -14.98
C ASP A 13 4.97 -0.64 -14.19
N LEU A 14 5.26 -1.53 -13.24
CA LEU A 14 6.48 -1.49 -12.43
C LEU A 14 7.73 -1.79 -13.26
N GLY A 15 7.59 -2.54 -14.36
CA GLY A 15 8.67 -2.77 -15.32
C GLY A 15 9.08 -1.45 -16.01
N ALA A 16 8.11 -0.59 -16.33
CA ALA A 16 8.37 0.75 -16.85
C ALA A 16 9.10 1.62 -15.82
N ILE A 17 8.71 1.60 -14.54
CA ILE A 17 9.41 2.32 -13.46
C ILE A 17 10.86 1.87 -13.35
N SER A 18 11.11 0.55 -13.26
CA SER A 18 12.47 0.00 -13.18
C SER A 18 13.31 0.34 -14.40
N HIS A 19 12.72 0.25 -15.61
CA HIS A 19 13.37 0.63 -16.86
C HIS A 19 13.78 2.11 -16.87
N ASN A 20 12.86 3.01 -16.52
CA ASN A 20 13.13 4.45 -16.52
C ASN A 20 14.18 4.82 -15.45
N ALA A 21 14.13 4.21 -14.27
CA ALA A 21 15.15 4.39 -13.24
C ALA A 21 16.53 3.92 -13.70
N ARG A 22 16.60 2.80 -14.44
CA ARG A 22 17.84 2.30 -15.05
C ARG A 22 18.38 3.25 -16.10
N LEU A 23 17.53 3.77 -16.98
CA LEU A 23 17.93 4.80 -17.96
C LEU A 23 18.52 6.04 -17.27
N VAL A 24 17.95 6.48 -16.15
CA VAL A 24 18.53 7.58 -15.37
C VAL A 24 19.89 7.17 -14.81
N LYS A 25 20.01 5.97 -14.23
CA LYS A 25 21.29 5.50 -13.68
C LYS A 25 22.38 5.40 -14.73
N ASP A 26 22.05 4.89 -15.92
CA ASP A 26 22.97 4.79 -17.06
C ASP A 26 23.40 6.18 -17.55
N LEU A 27 22.47 7.14 -17.59
CA LEU A 27 22.75 8.51 -18.01
C LEU A 27 23.69 9.27 -17.05
N VAL A 28 23.51 9.09 -15.73
CA VAL A 28 24.33 9.81 -14.73
C VAL A 28 25.63 9.08 -14.39
N GLY A 29 25.75 7.80 -14.74
CA GLY A 29 26.94 6.99 -14.51
C GLY A 29 27.01 6.38 -13.09
N GLN A 30 28.00 5.51 -12.89
CA GLN A 30 28.10 4.70 -11.67
C GLN A 30 28.46 5.53 -10.42
N SER A 31 29.25 6.59 -10.57
CA SER A 31 29.69 7.47 -9.48
C SER A 31 28.59 8.34 -8.88
N THR A 32 27.52 8.62 -9.61
CA THR A 32 26.41 9.46 -9.15
C THR A 32 25.25 8.60 -8.67
N ALA A 33 24.83 8.79 -7.41
CA ALA A 33 23.68 8.10 -6.86
C ALA A 33 22.36 8.62 -7.49
N VAL A 34 21.33 7.78 -7.49
CA VAL A 34 19.99 8.16 -7.94
C VAL A 34 19.04 8.08 -6.76
N MET A 35 18.47 9.23 -6.39
CA MET A 35 17.34 9.31 -5.46
C MET A 35 16.03 9.26 -6.26
N ALA A 36 15.27 8.19 -6.10
CA ALA A 36 13.92 8.11 -6.64
C ALA A 36 12.96 8.91 -5.75
N VAL A 37 12.30 9.92 -6.32
CA VAL A 37 11.37 10.79 -5.60
C VAL A 37 9.98 10.17 -5.67
N VAL A 38 9.52 9.65 -4.53
CA VAL A 38 8.29 8.85 -4.38
C VAL A 38 7.26 9.49 -3.45
N LYS A 39 7.42 10.79 -3.14
CA LYS A 39 6.41 11.60 -2.45
C LYS A 39 5.06 11.61 -3.19
N ALA A 40 4.02 12.09 -2.51
CA ALA A 40 2.65 12.16 -2.99
C ALA A 40 2.16 10.80 -3.52
N ASN A 41 2.35 9.74 -2.72
CA ASN A 41 2.01 8.38 -3.08
C ASN A 41 2.66 7.91 -4.40
N GLY A 42 3.97 8.13 -4.58
CA GLY A 42 4.66 7.84 -5.84
C GLY A 42 4.08 8.63 -7.01
N TYR A 43 3.82 9.93 -6.84
CA TYR A 43 3.09 10.76 -7.82
C TYR A 43 1.76 10.11 -8.26
N GLY A 44 1.01 9.56 -7.30
CA GLY A 44 -0.24 8.85 -7.54
C GLY A 44 -0.08 7.44 -8.13
N HIS A 45 1.12 6.87 -8.22
CA HIS A 45 1.32 5.51 -8.75
C HIS A 45 1.35 4.44 -7.66
N GLY A 46 1.49 4.80 -6.38
CA GLY A 46 1.74 3.84 -5.29
C GLY A 46 3.17 3.95 -4.77
N ALA A 47 3.37 4.54 -3.59
CA ALA A 47 4.71 4.87 -3.09
C ALA A 47 5.60 3.64 -2.88
N VAL A 48 5.06 2.59 -2.26
CA VAL A 48 5.81 1.39 -1.87
C VAL A 48 6.27 0.63 -3.12
N GLU A 49 5.35 0.34 -4.03
CA GLU A 49 5.61 -0.48 -5.22
C GLU A 49 6.54 0.26 -6.19
N VAL A 50 6.34 1.58 -6.37
CA VAL A 50 7.25 2.41 -7.17
C VAL A 50 8.63 2.46 -6.54
N ALA A 51 8.73 2.62 -5.23
CA ALA A 51 10.02 2.65 -4.54
C ALA A 51 10.78 1.34 -4.79
N GLN A 52 10.17 0.19 -4.57
CA GLN A 52 10.78 -1.13 -4.81
C GLN A 52 11.20 -1.30 -6.28
N ALA A 53 10.35 -0.90 -7.23
CA ALA A 53 10.66 -0.96 -8.65
C ALA A 53 11.82 -0.03 -9.04
N ALA A 54 11.87 1.19 -8.51
CA ALA A 54 12.94 2.15 -8.78
C ALA A 54 14.27 1.68 -8.19
N LEU A 55 14.27 1.07 -7.00
CA LEU A 55 15.45 0.45 -6.40
C LEU A 55 15.96 -0.72 -7.25
N SER A 56 15.06 -1.56 -7.77
CA SER A 56 15.39 -2.63 -8.73
C SER A 56 15.94 -2.08 -10.06
N GLY A 57 15.61 -0.82 -10.39
CA GLY A 57 16.16 -0.08 -11.52
C GLY A 57 17.51 0.60 -11.24
N GLY A 58 18.06 0.49 -10.03
CA GLY A 58 19.37 1.05 -9.68
C GLY A 58 19.33 2.37 -8.90
N ALA A 59 18.15 2.83 -8.46
CA ALA A 59 18.09 3.85 -7.42
C ALA A 59 18.69 3.32 -6.11
N THR A 60 19.38 4.18 -5.37
CA THR A 60 20.01 3.83 -4.08
C THR A 60 19.51 4.68 -2.93
N TRP A 61 18.66 5.67 -3.23
CA TRP A 61 18.06 6.59 -2.30
C TRP A 61 16.58 6.80 -2.64
N LEU A 62 15.79 7.16 -1.63
CA LEU A 62 14.41 7.61 -1.83
C LEU A 62 14.21 9.02 -1.26
N GLY A 63 13.32 9.79 -1.90
CA GLY A 63 12.92 11.12 -1.46
C GLY A 63 11.41 11.19 -1.22
N VAL A 64 11.02 11.59 -0.01
CA VAL A 64 9.62 11.84 0.40
C VAL A 64 9.42 13.29 0.81
N SER A 65 8.17 13.72 0.98
CA SER A 65 7.82 15.10 1.39
C SER A 65 7.39 15.24 2.84
N SER A 66 7.07 14.12 3.49
CA SER A 66 6.67 14.10 4.90
C SER A 66 7.24 12.90 5.65
N VAL A 67 7.24 13.00 6.98
CA VAL A 67 7.61 11.88 7.86
C VAL A 67 6.67 10.69 7.67
N ALA A 68 5.37 10.93 7.50
CA ALA A 68 4.37 9.86 7.33
C ALA A 68 4.67 9.00 6.10
N GLU A 69 4.99 9.62 4.95
CA GLU A 69 5.41 8.91 3.74
C GLU A 69 6.70 8.09 3.97
N GLY A 70 7.67 8.66 4.69
CA GLY A 70 8.90 7.95 5.02
C GLY A 70 8.66 6.75 5.95
N VAL A 71 7.76 6.90 6.92
CA VAL A 71 7.35 5.84 7.85
C VAL A 71 6.65 4.72 7.10
N GLU A 72 5.73 5.03 6.18
CA GLU A 72 5.05 4.04 5.32
C GLU A 72 6.06 3.19 4.55
N LEU A 73 7.04 3.83 3.89
CA LEU A 73 8.10 3.11 3.17
C LEU A 73 8.92 2.22 4.11
N ARG A 74 9.27 2.69 5.30
CA ARG A 74 9.99 1.89 6.30
C ARG A 74 9.18 0.70 6.78
N GLN A 75 7.90 0.88 7.02
CA GLN A 75 6.97 -0.18 7.42
C GLN A 75 6.81 -1.24 6.33
N SER A 76 6.99 -0.88 5.06
CA SER A 76 7.02 -1.84 3.93
C SER A 76 8.34 -2.62 3.79
N GLY A 77 9.29 -2.47 4.73
CA GLY A 77 10.56 -3.18 4.72
C GLY A 77 11.68 -2.50 3.93
N ILE A 78 11.48 -1.27 3.42
CA ILE A 78 12.51 -0.55 2.67
C ILE A 78 13.60 -0.06 3.64
N SER A 79 14.84 -0.49 3.40
CA SER A 79 15.99 -0.22 4.28
C SER A 79 16.98 0.83 3.74
N VAL A 80 16.92 1.18 2.45
CA VAL A 80 17.81 2.20 1.85
C VAL A 80 17.61 3.59 2.48
N PRO A 81 18.56 4.52 2.37
CA PRO A 81 18.37 5.88 2.88
C PRO A 81 17.14 6.58 2.28
N ILE A 82 16.36 7.24 3.16
CA ILE A 82 15.15 8.00 2.79
C ILE A 82 15.29 9.41 3.32
N LEU A 83 15.30 10.40 2.42
CA LEU A 83 15.31 11.81 2.79
C LEU A 83 13.87 12.34 2.89
N ASN A 84 13.49 12.85 4.07
CA ASN A 84 12.37 13.78 4.18
C ASN A 84 12.82 15.14 3.64
N MET A 85 12.41 15.45 2.41
CA MET A 85 12.78 16.69 1.70
C MET A 85 12.02 17.92 2.20
N GLY A 86 10.94 17.70 2.95
CA GLY A 86 10.08 18.73 3.52
C GLY A 86 10.53 19.19 4.91
N TYR A 87 9.69 20.03 5.52
CA TYR A 87 9.83 20.41 6.92
C TYR A 87 9.52 19.22 7.83
N THR A 88 10.25 19.08 8.93
CA THR A 88 9.93 18.12 9.99
C THR A 88 9.50 18.89 11.23
N PRO A 89 8.19 18.92 11.57
CA PRO A 89 7.75 19.59 12.79
C PRO A 89 8.29 18.87 14.03
N PRO A 90 8.52 19.57 15.16
CA PRO A 90 9.04 18.96 16.38
C PRO A 90 8.24 17.73 16.84
N ALA A 91 6.91 17.76 16.72
CA ALA A 91 6.03 16.66 17.08
C ALA A 91 6.26 15.38 16.24
N ALA A 92 6.81 15.50 15.03
CA ALA A 92 7.11 14.37 14.15
C ALA A 92 8.56 13.87 14.25
N LEU A 93 9.43 14.56 14.99
CA LEU A 93 10.85 14.19 15.11
C LEU A 93 11.02 12.76 15.65
N SER A 94 10.31 12.41 16.72
CA SER A 94 10.39 11.07 17.31
C SER A 94 10.07 9.97 16.28
N ALA A 95 8.99 10.13 15.53
CA ALA A 95 8.62 9.20 14.46
C ALA A 95 9.67 9.13 13.34
N ALA A 96 10.23 10.28 12.96
CA ALA A 96 11.24 10.35 11.90
C ALA A 96 12.56 9.66 12.30
N ILE A 97 12.99 9.82 13.55
CA ILE A 97 14.19 9.18 14.12
C ILE A 97 13.96 7.67 14.24
N ALA A 98 12.82 7.26 14.79
CA ALA A 98 12.46 5.84 14.91
C ALA A 98 12.44 5.15 13.54
N ALA A 99 11.95 5.84 12.51
CA ALA A 99 11.96 5.41 11.13
C ALA A 99 13.32 5.58 10.42
N ARG A 100 14.37 6.07 11.09
CA ARG A 100 15.71 6.29 10.52
C ARG A 100 15.65 7.07 9.19
N LEU A 101 14.91 8.18 9.20
CA LEU A 101 14.84 9.11 8.07
C LEU A 101 15.99 10.11 8.14
N SER A 102 16.56 10.45 6.98
CA SER A 102 17.43 11.62 6.85
C SER A 102 16.54 12.87 6.81
N LEU A 103 16.92 13.91 7.56
CA LEU A 103 16.08 15.11 7.73
C LEU A 103 16.67 16.31 7.00
N THR A 104 15.79 17.12 6.40
CA THR A 104 16.19 18.40 5.82
C THR A 104 16.31 19.47 6.90
N LEU A 105 17.44 20.18 6.94
CA LEU A 105 17.70 21.31 7.85
C LEU A 105 17.96 22.60 7.08
N TYR A 106 17.37 23.71 7.51
CA TYR A 106 17.59 25.02 6.89
C TYR A 106 17.37 26.22 7.82
N ASP A 107 17.22 25.99 9.12
CA ASP A 107 17.01 27.05 10.10
C ASP A 107 17.58 26.68 11.47
N GLN A 108 17.82 27.69 12.29
CA GLN A 108 18.44 27.54 13.61
C GLN A 108 17.55 26.79 14.60
N ALA A 109 16.25 27.07 14.61
CA ALA A 109 15.33 26.45 15.57
C ALA A 109 15.23 24.94 15.36
N SER A 110 15.23 24.49 14.10
CA SER A 110 15.30 23.08 13.74
C SER A 110 16.63 22.45 14.17
N LEU A 111 17.75 23.15 14.04
CA LEU A 111 19.05 22.66 14.52
C LEU A 111 19.04 22.45 16.04
N GLU A 112 18.58 23.45 16.79
CA GLU A 112 18.47 23.38 18.26
C GLU A 112 17.55 22.24 18.71
N ALA A 113 16.43 22.02 18.02
CA ALA A 113 15.54 20.90 18.29
C ALA A 113 16.24 19.56 18.04
N LEU A 114 17.02 19.44 16.97
CA LEU A 114 17.76 18.23 16.66
C LEU A 114 18.90 17.95 17.65
N GLN A 115 19.56 19.00 18.15
CA GLN A 115 20.64 18.87 19.13
C GLN A 115 20.19 18.30 20.48
N ARG A 116 18.90 18.40 20.81
CA ARG A 116 18.31 17.81 22.01
C ARG A 116 18.06 16.29 21.88
N ILE A 117 18.26 15.73 20.69
CA ILE A 117 18.07 14.29 20.44
C ILE A 117 19.36 13.56 20.80
N GLU A 118 19.23 12.50 21.60
CA GLU A 118 20.36 11.67 22.01
C GLU A 118 20.77 10.63 20.95
N SER A 119 19.83 10.23 20.08
CA SER A 119 20.09 9.27 18.99
C SER A 119 20.80 9.91 17.80
N PRO A 120 21.64 9.16 17.05
CA PRO A 120 22.23 9.64 15.82
C PRO A 120 21.18 10.06 14.77
N VAL A 121 21.28 11.28 14.25
CA VAL A 121 20.41 11.80 13.19
C VAL A 121 21.23 12.21 11.98
N ALA A 122 20.84 11.71 10.81
CA ALA A 122 21.43 12.10 9.54
C ALA A 122 20.69 13.32 8.97
N VAL A 123 21.46 14.34 8.55
CA VAL A 123 20.91 15.64 8.17
C VAL A 123 21.43 16.07 6.79
N HIS A 124 20.50 16.56 5.97
CA HIS A 124 20.79 17.24 4.72
C HIS A 124 20.53 18.74 4.86
N VAL A 125 21.57 19.56 4.83
CA VAL A 125 21.42 21.03 4.92
C VAL A 125 21.01 21.57 3.55
N LYS A 126 19.90 22.31 3.51
CA LYS A 126 19.33 22.87 2.30
C LYS A 126 19.68 24.34 2.14
N VAL A 127 20.25 24.69 1.00
CA VAL A 127 20.55 26.06 0.59
C VAL A 127 19.42 26.60 -0.27
N ASN A 128 18.99 27.82 -0.03
CA ASN A 128 18.15 28.56 -0.95
C ASN A 128 19.03 29.34 -1.94
N THR A 129 19.02 28.90 -3.20
CA THR A 129 19.74 29.58 -4.30
C THR A 129 18.80 30.28 -5.27
N GLY A 130 17.57 30.62 -4.85
CA GLY A 130 16.64 31.42 -5.66
C GLY A 130 15.27 30.78 -5.90
N MET A 131 15.03 29.54 -5.44
CA MET A 131 13.65 28.99 -5.48
C MET A 131 12.74 29.65 -4.44
N ASN A 132 13.29 30.20 -3.35
CA ASN A 132 12.54 30.94 -2.33
C ASN A 132 11.34 30.18 -1.75
N ARG A 133 11.50 28.86 -1.56
CA ARG A 133 10.49 27.97 -0.98
C ARG A 133 10.89 27.42 0.38
N LEU A 134 12.02 26.73 0.43
CA LEU A 134 12.69 26.22 1.63
C LEU A 134 14.20 26.31 1.39
N GLY A 135 14.97 26.37 2.47
CA GLY A 135 16.43 26.47 2.41
C GLY A 135 16.94 27.75 3.07
N ALA A 136 18.14 27.65 3.64
CA ALA A 136 18.81 28.77 4.28
C ALA A 136 19.49 29.63 3.22
N PRO A 137 19.57 30.95 3.38
CA PRO A 137 20.53 31.77 2.65
C PRO A 137 21.94 31.16 2.71
N ALA A 138 22.75 31.34 1.67
CA ALA A 138 24.05 30.64 1.56
C ALA A 138 24.95 30.82 2.80
N GLY A 139 25.03 32.04 3.35
CA GLY A 139 25.80 32.31 4.58
C GLY A 139 25.25 31.56 5.81
N ASP A 140 23.92 31.50 5.94
CA ASP A 140 23.26 30.77 7.02
C ASP A 140 23.44 29.27 6.88
N ALA A 141 23.37 28.72 5.66
CA ALA A 141 23.64 27.31 5.41
C ALA A 141 25.06 26.91 5.84
N VAL A 142 26.05 27.74 5.54
CA VAL A 142 27.45 27.54 5.98
C VAL A 142 27.53 27.56 7.51
N ARG A 143 26.88 28.53 8.16
CA ARG A 143 26.81 28.60 9.64
C ARG A 143 26.14 27.37 10.25
N LEU A 144 25.01 26.93 9.71
CA LEU A 144 24.29 25.74 10.18
C LEU A 144 25.17 24.48 10.07
N VAL A 145 25.91 24.31 8.98
CA VAL A 145 26.86 23.19 8.84
C VAL A 145 27.95 23.25 9.91
N ARG A 146 28.52 24.43 10.17
CA ARG A 146 29.55 24.62 11.20
C ARG A 146 29.05 24.23 12.59
N GLU A 147 27.85 24.66 12.94
CA GLU A 147 27.25 24.37 14.24
C GLU A 147 26.81 22.91 14.37
N LEU A 148 26.20 22.35 13.33
CA LEU A 148 25.81 20.94 13.27
C LEU A 148 27.00 20.01 13.50
N ARG A 149 28.16 20.31 12.91
CA ARG A 149 29.37 19.50 13.06
C ARG A 149 29.96 19.48 14.47
N ARG A 150 29.55 20.41 15.34
CA ARG A 150 29.93 20.41 16.77
C ARG A 150 29.02 19.51 17.61
N SER A 151 27.92 19.02 17.03
CA SER A 151 26.95 18.17 17.72
C SER A 151 27.33 16.70 17.57
N PRO A 152 27.55 15.95 18.66
CA PRO A 152 28.02 14.56 18.58
C PRO A 152 26.99 13.60 17.96
N ASN A 153 25.70 13.92 18.07
CA ASN A 153 24.60 13.07 17.60
C ASN A 153 24.12 13.44 16.20
N LEU A 154 24.64 14.50 15.58
CA LEU A 154 24.21 14.93 14.24
C LEU A 154 25.29 14.64 13.22
N ARG A 155 24.91 13.98 12.12
CA ARG A 155 25.79 13.72 10.99
C ARG A 155 25.37 14.56 9.79
N LEU A 156 26.30 15.36 9.26
CA LEU A 156 26.12 15.98 7.96
C LEU A 156 26.17 14.87 6.90
N GLU A 157 25.01 14.50 6.37
CA GLU A 157 24.89 13.47 5.34
C GLU A 157 24.80 14.08 3.95
N GLY A 158 24.21 15.27 3.83
CA GLY A 158 24.15 15.96 2.55
C GLY A 158 24.08 17.48 2.64
N PHE A 159 24.38 18.11 1.51
CA PHE A 159 24.28 19.55 1.30
C PHE A 159 23.62 19.78 -0.05
N TRP A 160 22.51 20.52 -0.12
CA TRP A 160 21.69 20.49 -1.34
C TRP A 160 20.90 21.75 -1.64
N THR A 161 20.48 21.91 -2.90
CA THR A 161 19.57 22.97 -3.35
C THR A 161 18.50 22.41 -4.29
N HIS A 162 17.55 23.25 -4.74
CA HIS A 162 16.58 22.95 -5.77
C HIS A 162 16.51 24.07 -6.81
N PHE A 163 16.49 23.70 -8.08
CA PHE A 163 16.32 24.66 -9.18
C PHE A 163 14.86 25.08 -9.33
N ALA A 164 14.65 26.34 -9.71
CA ALA A 164 13.31 26.90 -9.89
C ALA A 164 12.77 26.68 -11.32
N SER A 165 13.65 26.67 -12.32
CA SER A 165 13.28 26.77 -13.74
C SER A 165 14.24 26.00 -14.66
N ALA A 166 14.68 24.82 -14.23
CA ALA A 166 15.55 23.94 -15.04
C ALA A 166 14.88 23.47 -16.35
N GLU A 167 13.56 23.61 -16.42
CA GLU A 167 12.70 23.31 -17.55
C GLU A 167 12.73 24.40 -18.65
N SER A 168 13.03 25.67 -18.29
CA SER A 168 12.80 26.82 -19.19
C SER A 168 13.88 27.90 -19.18
N GLU A 169 14.64 28.08 -18.11
CA GLU A 169 15.61 29.18 -17.95
C GLU A 169 17.00 28.64 -17.57
N PRO A 170 17.81 28.20 -18.55
CA PRO A 170 19.11 27.59 -18.29
C PRO A 170 20.10 28.55 -17.64
N ASP A 171 20.07 29.84 -17.97
CA ASP A 171 21.00 30.82 -17.42
C ASP A 171 20.74 31.09 -15.94
N PHE A 172 19.47 31.26 -15.54
CA PHE A 172 19.11 31.34 -14.14
C PHE A 172 19.49 30.05 -13.41
N THR A 173 19.20 28.88 -13.99
CA THR A 173 19.58 27.58 -13.41
C THR A 173 21.09 27.47 -13.16
N ARG A 174 21.93 27.94 -14.09
CA ARG A 174 23.39 28.00 -13.91
C ARG A 174 23.81 28.98 -12.82
N GLN A 175 23.16 30.14 -12.71
CA GLN A 175 23.39 31.08 -11.60
C GLN A 175 23.08 30.43 -10.25
N GLN A 176 21.96 29.71 -10.14
CA GLN A 176 21.61 28.94 -8.94
C GLN A 176 22.67 27.89 -8.61
N LEU A 177 23.18 27.16 -9.62
CA LEU A 177 24.23 26.17 -9.44
C LEU A 177 25.54 26.82 -8.95
N ALA A 178 25.95 27.94 -9.55
CA ALA A 178 27.15 28.68 -9.15
C ALA A 178 27.07 29.12 -7.68
N ALA A 179 25.94 29.70 -7.26
CA ALA A 179 25.72 30.11 -5.87
C ALA A 179 25.77 28.91 -4.89
N TYR A 180 25.21 27.76 -5.29
CA TYR A 180 25.29 26.53 -4.50
C TYR A 180 26.73 26.01 -4.38
N LEU A 181 27.48 25.97 -5.48
CA LEU A 181 28.87 25.49 -5.51
C LEU A 181 29.80 26.41 -4.71
N GLU A 182 29.55 27.71 -4.70
CA GLU A 182 30.26 28.66 -3.84
C GLU A 182 30.03 28.35 -2.36
N ALA A 183 28.78 28.18 -1.94
CA ALA A 183 28.44 27.79 -0.57
C ALA A 183 29.05 26.44 -0.17
N ARG A 184 29.02 25.46 -1.09
CA ARG A 184 29.68 24.15 -0.91
C ARG A 184 31.18 24.30 -0.71
N THR A 185 31.83 25.15 -1.51
CA THR A 185 33.28 25.39 -1.42
C THR A 185 33.65 25.94 -0.04
N ARG A 186 32.85 26.88 0.49
CA ARG A 186 33.06 27.45 1.83
C ARG A 186 32.97 26.39 2.93
N ILE A 187 31.96 25.51 2.93
CA ILE A 187 31.88 24.47 3.98
C ILE A 187 33.02 23.46 3.90
N VAL A 188 33.53 23.16 2.70
CA VAL A 188 34.70 22.28 2.51
C VAL A 188 35.97 22.95 3.03
N GLN A 189 36.16 24.25 2.77
CA GLN A 189 37.28 25.03 3.31
C GLN A 189 37.24 25.10 4.86
N GLU A 190 36.05 25.06 5.46
CA GLU A 190 35.86 24.92 6.90
C GLU A 190 36.01 23.46 7.41
N GLY A 191 36.47 22.55 6.55
CA GLY A 191 36.80 21.17 6.88
C GLY A 191 35.63 20.19 6.84
N ALA A 192 34.47 20.56 6.30
CA ALA A 192 33.38 19.60 6.09
C ALA A 192 33.76 18.60 4.98
N SER A 193 33.55 17.32 5.20
CA SER A 193 33.86 16.24 4.27
C SER A 193 32.89 15.07 4.44
N GLY A 194 32.90 14.10 3.52
CA GLY A 194 32.09 12.88 3.62
C GLY A 194 30.57 13.06 3.44
N PHE A 195 30.13 14.20 2.91
CA PHE A 195 28.71 14.49 2.65
C PHE A 195 28.38 14.42 1.16
N ILE A 196 27.10 14.19 0.84
CA ILE A 196 26.58 14.07 -0.53
C ILE A 196 26.08 15.43 -1.02
N SER A 197 26.53 15.85 -2.19
CA SER A 197 26.11 17.06 -2.89
C SER A 197 25.04 16.73 -3.92
N HIS A 198 23.87 17.37 -3.86
CA HIS A 198 22.82 17.14 -4.85
C HIS A 198 22.02 18.40 -5.22
N ALA A 199 21.85 18.67 -6.52
CA ALA A 199 21.11 19.82 -7.02
C ALA A 199 20.07 19.45 -8.10
N ALA A 200 20.41 18.55 -9.01
CA ALA A 200 19.56 18.23 -10.15
C ALA A 200 18.22 17.57 -9.80
N ASN A 201 17.13 18.14 -10.32
CA ASN A 201 15.82 17.49 -10.48
C ASN A 201 15.77 16.77 -11.85
N SER A 202 14.61 16.21 -12.24
CA SER A 202 14.44 15.52 -13.52
C SER A 202 14.85 16.35 -14.75
N ALA A 203 14.58 17.66 -14.77
CA ALA A 203 14.94 18.51 -15.90
C ALA A 203 16.45 18.79 -15.94
N ALA A 204 17.02 19.20 -14.80
CA ALA A 204 18.44 19.52 -14.70
C ALA A 204 19.34 18.30 -14.92
N LEU A 205 18.95 17.09 -14.48
CA LEU A 205 19.80 15.90 -14.69
C LEU A 205 19.93 15.56 -16.18
N LEU A 206 18.92 15.91 -16.99
CA LEU A 206 18.92 15.73 -18.44
C LEU A 206 19.75 16.81 -19.17
N ARG A 207 19.58 18.08 -18.79
CA ARG A 207 20.12 19.23 -19.56
C ARG A 207 21.35 19.91 -18.97
N LEU A 208 21.70 19.63 -17.72
CA LEU A 208 22.80 20.29 -17.02
C LEU A 208 23.70 19.23 -16.35
N PRO A 209 24.55 18.51 -17.11
CA PRO A 209 25.42 17.45 -16.60
C PRO A 209 26.27 17.87 -15.39
N GLU A 210 26.74 19.11 -15.36
CA GLU A 210 27.52 19.70 -14.27
C GLU A 210 26.74 19.81 -12.94
N ALA A 211 25.40 19.75 -12.97
CA ALA A 211 24.54 19.77 -11.79
C ALA A 211 24.24 18.38 -11.20
N ARG A 212 24.74 17.29 -11.82
CA ARG A 212 24.49 15.91 -11.38
C ARG A 212 25.19 15.57 -10.07
N LEU A 213 26.39 16.10 -9.87
CA LEU A 213 27.17 16.00 -8.63
C LEU A 213 27.23 14.55 -8.08
N ASP A 214 27.14 14.40 -6.76
CA ASP A 214 27.23 13.10 -6.08
C ASP A 214 25.90 12.33 -6.15
N MET A 215 24.76 13.02 -6.29
CA MET A 215 23.43 12.41 -6.38
C MET A 215 22.43 13.27 -7.17
N VAL A 216 21.62 12.64 -8.01
CA VAL A 216 20.46 13.27 -8.70
C VAL A 216 19.14 12.89 -8.05
N ARG A 217 18.12 13.74 -8.20
CA ARG A 217 16.76 13.47 -7.71
C ARG A 217 15.81 13.28 -8.88
N ALA A 218 15.48 12.02 -9.15
CA ALA A 218 14.66 11.62 -10.26
C ALA A 218 13.19 11.49 -9.80
N GLY A 219 12.36 12.46 -10.21
CA GLY A 219 10.91 12.46 -9.96
C GLY A 219 10.16 12.04 -11.21
N LEU A 220 9.52 12.99 -11.90
CA LEU A 220 8.63 12.72 -13.03
C LEU A 220 9.20 11.75 -14.10
N ILE A 221 10.52 11.79 -14.32
CA ILE A 221 11.21 10.97 -15.30
C ILE A 221 11.13 9.47 -15.02
N ILE A 222 11.12 9.03 -13.74
CA ILE A 222 11.01 7.59 -13.43
C ILE A 222 9.61 7.04 -13.71
N TYR A 223 8.61 7.91 -13.79
CA TYR A 223 7.22 7.58 -14.15
C TYR A 223 6.99 7.56 -15.67
N GLY A 224 8.04 7.82 -16.45
CA GLY A 224 7.98 7.81 -17.91
C GLY A 224 7.38 9.06 -18.53
N VAL A 225 7.35 10.16 -17.76
CA VAL A 225 6.77 11.43 -18.19
C VAL A 225 7.88 12.48 -18.32
N ARG A 226 7.80 13.27 -19.39
CA ARG A 226 8.85 14.23 -19.73
C ARG A 226 8.72 15.46 -18.83
N PRO A 227 9.82 16.02 -18.30
CA PRO A 227 9.76 17.29 -17.57
C PRO A 227 9.24 18.45 -18.43
N VAL A 228 9.54 18.41 -19.74
CA VAL A 228 9.07 19.35 -20.75
C VAL A 228 8.54 18.55 -21.93
N GLN A 229 7.30 18.81 -22.33
CA GLN A 229 6.59 18.05 -23.36
C GLN A 229 7.35 18.03 -24.71
N ASP A 230 7.94 19.15 -25.09
CA ASP A 230 8.59 19.33 -26.40
C ASP A 230 10.02 18.76 -26.49
N TRP A 231 10.57 18.23 -25.39
CA TRP A 231 11.89 17.56 -25.44
C TRP A 231 11.76 16.18 -26.07
N ARG A 232 12.02 16.07 -27.37
CA ARG A 232 11.88 14.83 -28.15
C ARG A 232 13.10 13.93 -28.15
N ASP A 233 14.27 14.51 -27.92
CA ASP A 233 15.60 13.89 -27.88
C ASP A 233 15.93 13.17 -26.56
N LEU A 234 14.91 12.84 -25.77
CA LEU A 234 15.09 12.10 -24.51
C LEU A 234 15.22 10.59 -24.75
N PRO A 235 15.84 9.86 -23.81
CA PRO A 235 15.82 8.40 -23.79
C PRO A 235 14.39 7.85 -23.95
N SER A 236 14.25 6.62 -24.44
CA SER A 236 12.96 5.95 -24.62
C SER A 236 12.27 5.64 -23.28
N LEU A 237 11.71 6.69 -22.68
CA LEU A 237 10.88 6.63 -21.48
C LEU A 237 9.61 5.85 -21.77
N ARG A 238 9.23 4.99 -20.82
CA ARG A 238 8.01 4.20 -20.87
C ARG A 238 7.02 4.77 -19.86
N PRO A 239 5.88 5.36 -20.28
CA PRO A 239 4.84 5.80 -19.36
C PRO A 239 4.40 4.64 -18.47
N ALA A 240 4.39 4.87 -17.16
CA ALA A 240 4.14 3.79 -16.19
C ALA A 240 2.67 3.65 -15.80
N LEU A 241 1.79 4.60 -16.11
CA LEU A 241 0.39 4.59 -15.66
C LEU A 241 -0.60 4.62 -16.82
N SER A 242 -1.63 3.77 -16.74
CA SER A 242 -2.82 3.82 -17.57
C SER A 242 -4.05 3.92 -16.69
N TRP A 243 -4.79 5.03 -16.80
CA TRP A 243 -6.04 5.25 -16.07
C TRP A 243 -7.23 4.91 -16.93
N GLN A 244 -8.01 3.93 -16.49
CA GLN A 244 -9.12 3.36 -17.24
C GLN A 244 -10.45 3.52 -16.50
N ALA A 245 -11.53 3.71 -17.26
CA ALA A 245 -12.90 3.80 -16.77
C ALA A 245 -13.84 3.04 -17.70
N MET A 246 -14.85 2.39 -17.12
CA MET A 246 -15.86 1.64 -17.84
C MET A 246 -16.94 2.58 -18.40
N VAL A 247 -17.42 2.27 -19.60
CA VAL A 247 -18.64 2.82 -20.17
C VAL A 247 -19.84 2.23 -19.43
N THR A 248 -20.61 3.07 -18.74
CA THR A 248 -21.77 2.65 -17.92
C THR A 248 -23.10 2.88 -18.60
N ASN A 249 -23.13 3.76 -19.61
CA ASN A 249 -24.32 4.02 -20.39
C ASN A 249 -23.93 4.49 -21.79
N VAL A 250 -24.77 4.22 -22.78
CA VAL A 250 -24.62 4.68 -24.16
C VAL A 250 -25.99 5.10 -24.65
N HIS A 251 -26.12 6.36 -25.08
CA HIS A 251 -27.41 6.90 -25.52
C HIS A 251 -27.24 7.85 -26.72
N LEU A 252 -28.29 7.97 -27.52
CA LEU A 252 -28.34 8.90 -28.64
C LEU A 252 -28.93 10.23 -28.17
N VAL A 253 -28.24 11.32 -28.45
CA VAL A 253 -28.71 12.68 -28.23
C VAL A 253 -29.14 13.27 -29.57
N SER A 254 -30.42 13.57 -29.70
CA SER A 254 -30.98 14.22 -30.90
C SER A 254 -30.41 15.62 -31.11
N VAL A 255 -30.52 16.13 -32.34
CA VAL A 255 -30.16 17.53 -32.68
C VAL A 255 -30.84 18.50 -31.71
N GLY A 256 -30.08 19.44 -31.15
CA GLY A 256 -30.55 20.40 -30.14
C GLY A 256 -30.61 19.86 -28.70
N GLY A 257 -30.43 18.55 -28.50
CA GLY A 257 -30.29 17.94 -27.17
C GLY A 257 -29.00 18.36 -26.48
N THR A 258 -28.98 18.34 -25.14
CA THR A 258 -27.85 18.85 -24.35
C THR A 258 -27.31 17.82 -23.36
N VAL A 259 -26.02 17.91 -23.02
CA VAL A 259 -25.33 16.95 -22.13
C VAL A 259 -24.77 17.62 -20.88
N GLY A 260 -25.05 17.01 -19.73
CA GLY A 260 -24.46 17.34 -18.43
C GLY A 260 -24.90 18.67 -17.81
N TYR A 261 -24.33 19.00 -16.66
CA TYR A 261 -24.67 20.20 -15.90
C TYR A 261 -24.45 21.48 -16.70
N GLY A 262 -25.37 22.44 -16.52
CA GLY A 262 -25.31 23.74 -17.18
C GLY A 262 -25.50 23.69 -18.70
N ARG A 263 -25.83 22.52 -19.27
CA ARG A 263 -26.11 22.33 -20.70
C ARG A 263 -24.99 22.89 -21.59
N ARG A 264 -23.74 22.69 -21.17
CA ARG A 264 -22.54 23.25 -21.82
C ARG A 264 -22.16 22.57 -23.14
N PHE A 265 -22.88 21.54 -23.52
CA PHE A 265 -22.79 20.91 -24.83
C PHE A 265 -24.20 20.78 -25.40
N THR A 266 -24.34 21.13 -26.68
CA THR A 266 -25.56 20.99 -27.47
C THR A 266 -25.22 20.23 -28.75
N ALA A 267 -25.93 19.15 -29.03
CA ALA A 267 -25.68 18.31 -30.19
C ALA A 267 -26.09 19.04 -31.48
N ALA A 268 -25.12 19.32 -32.36
CA ALA A 268 -25.37 19.94 -33.67
C ALA A 268 -25.87 18.93 -34.72
N GLN A 269 -25.67 17.64 -34.46
CA GLN A 269 -26.09 16.49 -35.26
C GLN A 269 -26.50 15.36 -34.30
N PRO A 270 -27.16 14.27 -34.74
CA PRO A 270 -27.37 13.12 -33.88
C PRO A 270 -26.03 12.63 -33.30
N THR A 271 -25.88 12.68 -31.98
CA THR A 271 -24.61 12.39 -31.29
C THR A 271 -24.78 11.18 -30.38
N LYS A 272 -23.95 10.15 -30.57
CA LYS A 272 -23.90 8.98 -29.67
C LYS A 272 -22.98 9.32 -28.50
N VAL A 273 -23.55 9.41 -27.30
CA VAL A 273 -22.83 9.80 -26.07
C VAL A 273 -22.68 8.59 -25.17
N ALA A 274 -21.44 8.34 -24.73
CA ALA A 274 -21.13 7.34 -23.72
C ALA A 274 -20.82 7.99 -22.38
N THR A 275 -21.36 7.44 -21.29
CA THR A 275 -21.05 7.85 -19.91
C THR A 275 -19.95 6.96 -19.35
N LEU A 276 -18.92 7.58 -18.77
CA LEU A 276 -17.77 6.93 -18.14
C LEU A 276 -17.90 6.99 -16.61
N ALA A 277 -17.51 5.92 -15.92
CA ALA A 277 -17.57 5.81 -14.47
C ALA A 277 -16.45 6.55 -13.71
N ALA A 278 -16.05 7.74 -14.18
CA ALA A 278 -15.02 8.55 -13.54
C ALA A 278 -15.35 10.05 -13.64
N GLY A 279 -15.18 10.77 -12.53
CA GLY A 279 -15.44 12.21 -12.44
C GLY A 279 -14.39 12.95 -11.63
N TYR A 280 -14.68 14.20 -11.25
CA TYR A 280 -13.68 15.05 -10.60
C TYR A 280 -13.29 14.59 -9.19
N ALA A 281 -14.14 13.85 -8.48
CA ALA A 281 -13.79 13.29 -7.18
C ALA A 281 -12.87 12.06 -7.30
N ASP A 282 -12.70 11.53 -8.52
CA ASP A 282 -11.69 10.51 -8.82
C ASP A 282 -10.34 11.11 -9.22
N GLY A 283 -10.28 12.42 -9.49
CA GLY A 283 -9.10 13.15 -9.96
C GLY A 283 -9.24 13.75 -11.36
N LEU A 284 -10.37 13.53 -12.07
CA LEU A 284 -10.52 14.00 -13.45
C LEU A 284 -10.88 15.48 -13.42
N HIS A 285 -9.91 16.36 -13.65
CA HIS A 285 -10.09 17.79 -13.49
C HIS A 285 -11.34 18.31 -14.21
N ARG A 286 -12.22 18.98 -13.47
CA ARG A 286 -13.46 19.54 -14.02
C ARG A 286 -13.22 20.51 -15.17
N ARG A 287 -12.04 21.16 -15.22
CA ARG A 287 -11.59 22.04 -16.31
C ARG A 287 -11.47 21.33 -17.66
N LEU A 288 -11.39 20.00 -17.68
CA LEU A 288 -11.40 19.20 -18.91
C LEU A 288 -12.79 19.09 -19.56
N SER A 289 -13.84 19.64 -18.95
CA SER A 289 -15.18 19.72 -19.57
C SER A 289 -15.10 20.39 -20.95
N ASN A 290 -15.56 19.71 -22.01
CA ASN A 290 -15.45 20.14 -23.41
C ASN A 290 -14.03 20.36 -23.96
N ARG A 291 -12.99 19.93 -23.24
CA ARG A 291 -11.58 20.18 -23.59
C ARG A 291 -10.74 18.91 -23.59
N GLY A 292 -11.03 18.00 -22.66
CA GLY A 292 -10.37 16.72 -22.53
C GLY A 292 -10.85 15.71 -23.56
N ARG A 293 -10.14 14.59 -23.61
CA ARG A 293 -10.40 13.47 -24.50
C ARG A 293 -10.23 12.16 -23.73
N ALA A 294 -10.67 11.07 -24.34
CA ALA A 294 -10.41 9.70 -23.89
C ALA A 294 -10.09 8.82 -25.11
N VAL A 295 -9.49 7.66 -24.89
CA VAL A 295 -9.34 6.63 -25.93
C VAL A 295 -10.37 5.53 -25.72
N VAL A 296 -11.17 5.21 -26.73
CA VAL A 296 -12.17 4.13 -26.70
C VAL A 296 -12.03 3.31 -27.98
N ARG A 297 -11.81 1.99 -27.84
CA ARG A 297 -11.64 1.05 -28.98
C ARG A 297 -10.64 1.55 -30.02
N GLY A 298 -9.46 1.99 -29.55
CA GLY A 298 -8.38 2.49 -30.39
C GLY A 298 -8.62 3.83 -31.07
N GLN A 299 -9.63 4.60 -30.65
CA GLN A 299 -9.91 5.94 -31.20
C GLN A 299 -10.00 7.00 -30.10
N ILE A 300 -9.48 8.20 -30.40
CA ILE A 300 -9.55 9.35 -29.49
C ILE A 300 -10.89 10.05 -29.65
N VAL A 301 -11.67 10.14 -28.57
CA VAL A 301 -12.99 10.76 -28.51
C VAL A 301 -13.02 11.96 -27.55
N PRO A 302 -13.76 13.04 -27.85
CA PRO A 302 -13.79 14.22 -26.99
C PRO A 302 -14.73 14.02 -25.79
N ILE A 303 -14.36 14.60 -24.64
CA ILE A 303 -15.26 14.78 -23.51
C ILE A 303 -16.26 15.88 -23.87
N VAL A 304 -17.56 15.59 -23.73
CA VAL A 304 -18.66 16.50 -24.02
C VAL A 304 -19.51 16.74 -22.79
N GLY A 305 -19.89 18.00 -22.57
CA GLY A 305 -20.61 18.43 -21.37
C GLY A 305 -19.71 18.64 -20.16
N THR A 306 -20.36 18.98 -19.04
CA THR A 306 -19.68 19.21 -17.77
C THR A 306 -19.34 17.88 -17.08
N ILE A 307 -18.07 17.68 -16.74
CA ILE A 307 -17.63 16.58 -15.87
C ILE A 307 -18.27 16.72 -14.49
N SER A 308 -18.95 15.67 -14.03
CA SER A 308 -19.61 15.60 -12.73
C SER A 308 -18.70 14.97 -11.67
N MET A 309 -19.21 14.81 -10.45
CA MET A 309 -18.43 14.28 -9.33
C MET A 309 -17.87 12.89 -9.61
N ASP A 310 -18.69 12.02 -10.19
CA ASP A 310 -18.38 10.59 -10.35
C ASP A 310 -18.40 10.12 -11.80
N GLN A 311 -18.80 10.99 -12.74
CA GLN A 311 -18.98 10.62 -14.14
C GLN A 311 -18.50 11.71 -15.11
N ALA A 312 -18.14 11.26 -16.31
CA ALA A 312 -17.86 12.08 -17.46
C ALA A 312 -18.58 11.51 -18.68
N THR A 313 -18.77 12.33 -19.71
CA THR A 313 -19.43 11.91 -20.95
C THR A 313 -18.52 12.18 -22.13
N VAL A 314 -18.48 11.25 -23.08
CA VAL A 314 -17.66 11.34 -24.30
C VAL A 314 -18.53 11.13 -25.54
N ASP A 315 -18.20 11.82 -26.62
CA ASP A 315 -18.84 11.64 -27.93
C ASP A 315 -18.19 10.47 -28.66
N VAL A 316 -18.93 9.37 -28.80
CA VAL A 316 -18.49 8.15 -29.47
C VAL A 316 -19.15 7.97 -30.84
N SER A 317 -19.67 9.04 -31.44
CA SER A 317 -20.36 8.99 -32.73
C SER A 317 -19.49 8.43 -33.86
N THR A 318 -18.17 8.65 -33.79
CA THR A 318 -17.20 8.15 -34.79
C THR A 318 -16.71 6.74 -34.50
N VAL A 319 -17.06 6.16 -33.34
CA VAL A 319 -16.56 4.85 -32.90
C VAL A 319 -17.69 3.82 -32.98
N PRO A 320 -17.69 2.93 -33.99
CA PRO A 320 -18.74 1.93 -34.14
C PRO A 320 -18.67 0.89 -33.02
N GLY A 321 -19.83 0.33 -32.65
CA GLY A 321 -19.90 -0.79 -31.71
C GLY A 321 -19.54 -0.48 -30.25
N VAL A 322 -19.52 0.79 -29.84
CA VAL A 322 -19.38 1.13 -28.41
C VAL A 322 -20.62 0.70 -27.63
N GLU A 323 -20.39 -0.07 -26.57
CA GLU A 323 -21.40 -0.71 -25.70
C GLU A 323 -21.09 -0.50 -24.21
N ILE A 324 -22.09 -0.74 -23.36
CA ILE A 324 -21.89 -0.76 -21.89
C ILE A 324 -20.89 -1.86 -21.54
N GLY A 325 -19.93 -1.54 -20.68
CA GLY A 325 -18.84 -2.45 -20.28
C GLY A 325 -17.55 -2.27 -21.06
N ASP A 326 -17.57 -1.51 -22.17
CA ASP A 326 -16.35 -1.10 -22.87
C ASP A 326 -15.45 -0.25 -21.98
N ILE A 327 -14.14 -0.28 -22.25
CA ILE A 327 -13.15 0.45 -21.47
C ILE A 327 -12.69 1.68 -22.23
N ALA A 328 -12.71 2.81 -21.54
CA ALA A 328 -12.13 4.07 -21.97
C ALA A 328 -10.83 4.34 -21.20
N CYS A 329 -9.76 4.71 -21.89
CA CYS A 329 -8.53 5.19 -21.28
C CYS A 329 -8.58 6.72 -21.14
N LEU A 330 -8.58 7.21 -19.90
CA LEU A 330 -8.46 8.64 -19.56
C LEU A 330 -7.00 9.10 -19.57
N ILE A 331 -6.08 8.17 -19.29
CA ILE A 331 -4.62 8.31 -19.49
C ILE A 331 -4.13 6.96 -20.02
N GLY A 332 -3.32 6.95 -21.08
CA GLY A 332 -2.69 5.76 -21.63
C GLY A 332 -2.96 5.57 -23.12
N SER A 333 -2.87 4.32 -23.58
CA SER A 333 -2.99 3.96 -24.99
C SER A 333 -3.91 2.76 -25.19
N ASP A 334 -4.52 2.70 -26.36
CA ASP A 334 -5.24 1.53 -26.90
C ASP A 334 -4.95 1.46 -28.40
N GLY A 335 -4.24 0.40 -28.83
CA GLY A 335 -3.63 0.35 -30.16
C GLY A 335 -2.66 1.52 -30.40
N GLU A 336 -2.78 2.16 -31.57
CA GLU A 336 -1.98 3.34 -31.96
C GLU A 336 -2.50 4.65 -31.33
N ALA A 337 -3.73 4.66 -30.79
CA ALA A 337 -4.29 5.84 -30.16
C ALA A 337 -3.72 6.01 -28.75
N SER A 338 -3.28 7.23 -28.46
CA SER A 338 -2.61 7.58 -27.22
C SER A 338 -3.10 8.92 -26.70
N TRP A 339 -3.38 8.97 -25.41
CA TRP A 339 -3.74 10.18 -24.68
C TRP A 339 -3.05 10.13 -23.31
N GLN A 340 -1.89 10.78 -23.22
CA GLN A 340 -0.98 10.65 -22.08
C GLN A 340 -1.20 11.77 -21.05
N ALA A 341 -0.51 11.67 -19.91
CA ALA A 341 -0.60 12.68 -18.85
C ALA A 341 -0.25 14.10 -19.35
N ASP A 342 0.72 14.24 -20.26
CA ASP A 342 1.08 15.53 -20.88
C ASP A 342 -0.06 16.09 -21.74
N ASP A 343 -0.80 15.24 -22.45
CA ASP A 343 -1.95 15.65 -23.27
C ASP A 343 -3.11 16.14 -22.39
N VAL A 344 -3.38 15.42 -21.29
CA VAL A 344 -4.36 15.82 -20.27
C VAL A 344 -3.96 17.14 -19.63
N ALA A 345 -2.69 17.30 -19.26
CA ALA A 345 -2.15 18.51 -18.65
C ALA A 345 -2.31 19.72 -19.57
N LYS A 346 -1.95 19.57 -20.86
CA LYS A 346 -2.13 20.60 -21.88
C LYS A 346 -3.61 20.97 -22.07
N ALA A 347 -4.49 19.98 -22.18
CA ALA A 347 -5.93 20.21 -22.31
C ALA A 347 -6.51 20.92 -21.07
N GLY A 348 -5.98 20.63 -19.89
CA GLY A 348 -6.37 21.20 -18.60
C GLY A 348 -5.66 22.50 -18.21
N GLU A 349 -4.74 23.02 -19.04
CA GLU A 349 -3.89 24.17 -18.72
C GLU A 349 -3.18 24.01 -17.36
N THR A 350 -2.52 22.87 -17.20
CA THR A 350 -1.71 22.53 -16.02
C THR A 350 -0.48 21.70 -16.42
N ILE A 351 0.18 21.06 -15.45
CA ILE A 351 1.34 20.19 -15.60
C ILE A 351 0.99 18.75 -15.25
N SER A 352 1.71 17.81 -15.85
CA SER A 352 1.49 16.36 -15.68
C SER A 352 1.66 15.89 -14.24
N TYR A 353 2.48 16.61 -13.45
CA TYR A 353 2.58 16.39 -12.00
C TYR A 353 1.21 16.49 -11.32
N GLU A 354 0.44 17.55 -11.60
CA GLU A 354 -0.87 17.77 -10.97
C GLU A 354 -1.86 16.70 -11.43
N VAL A 355 -1.89 16.41 -12.73
CA VAL A 355 -2.77 15.37 -13.31
C VAL A 355 -2.57 14.02 -12.63
N LEU A 356 -1.32 13.57 -12.48
CA LEU A 356 -1.01 12.26 -11.90
C LEU A 356 -1.29 12.22 -10.39
N CYS A 357 -0.91 13.29 -9.66
CA CYS A 357 -1.14 13.35 -8.21
C CYS A 357 -2.62 13.51 -7.86
N ALA A 358 -3.44 14.04 -8.77
CA ALA A 358 -4.88 14.22 -8.55
C ALA A 358 -5.68 12.91 -8.57
N ILE A 359 -5.15 11.84 -9.18
CA ILE A 359 -5.84 10.55 -9.24
C ILE A 359 -6.03 10.04 -7.80
N SER A 360 -7.25 10.08 -7.31
CA SER A 360 -7.57 9.86 -5.89
C SER A 360 -7.46 8.39 -5.49
N ALA A 361 -7.48 8.10 -4.19
CA ALA A 361 -7.54 6.74 -3.66
C ALA A 361 -8.83 5.97 -4.05
N ARG A 362 -9.88 6.64 -4.56
CA ARG A 362 -11.10 5.99 -5.10
C ARG A 362 -10.82 5.22 -6.40
N VAL A 363 -9.70 5.50 -7.06
CA VAL A 363 -9.23 4.77 -8.23
C VAL A 363 -8.23 3.71 -7.76
N PRO A 364 -8.61 2.42 -7.68
CA PRO A 364 -7.68 1.38 -7.24
C PRO A 364 -6.48 1.27 -8.18
N ARG A 365 -5.28 1.11 -7.62
CA ARG A 365 -4.07 0.82 -8.39
C ARG A 365 -3.92 -0.68 -8.57
N ARG A 366 -3.54 -1.08 -9.77
CA ARG A 366 -3.22 -2.46 -10.14
C ARG A 366 -1.79 -2.51 -10.65
N TYR A 367 -0.94 -3.28 -10.01
CA TYR A 367 0.47 -3.33 -10.37
C TYR A 367 0.77 -4.48 -11.32
N ARG A 368 1.56 -4.21 -12.36
CA ARG A 368 1.98 -5.20 -13.35
C ARG A 368 3.50 -5.20 -13.47
N ASN A 369 4.09 -6.39 -13.45
CA ASN A 369 5.47 -6.61 -13.87
C ASN A 369 5.44 -7.08 -15.32
N ARG A 370 5.58 -6.18 -16.30
CA ARG A 370 5.86 -6.63 -17.66
C ARG A 370 7.27 -7.21 -17.66
N ALA A 371 7.39 -8.53 -17.85
CA ALA A 371 8.67 -9.10 -18.23
C ALA A 371 9.13 -8.36 -19.50
N ASP A 372 10.33 -7.77 -19.48
CA ASP A 372 10.92 -7.19 -20.68
C ASP A 372 10.79 -8.23 -21.81
N PRO A 373 10.22 -7.88 -22.97
CA PRO A 373 10.32 -8.75 -24.13
C PRO A 373 11.81 -8.84 -24.44
N LYS A 374 12.42 -9.99 -24.07
CA LYS A 374 13.82 -10.26 -24.37
C LYS A 374 14.05 -9.99 -25.85
N SER A 375 15.08 -9.20 -26.16
CA SER A 375 15.60 -9.05 -27.51
C SER A 375 15.79 -10.43 -28.14
N PRO A 376 15.27 -10.69 -29.36
CA PRO A 376 15.45 -11.95 -30.05
C PRO A 376 16.86 -11.96 -30.66
N ASP A 377 17.88 -12.05 -29.82
CA ASP A 377 19.23 -12.46 -30.23
C ASP A 377 20.07 -12.65 -28.98
N GLN A 378 20.21 -13.93 -28.60
CA GLN A 378 21.35 -14.57 -27.93
C GLN A 378 20.87 -15.83 -27.19
N VAL A 379 20.38 -16.80 -27.95
CA VAL A 379 20.58 -18.21 -27.59
C VAL A 379 21.86 -18.65 -28.28
N ARG A 380 22.99 -18.39 -27.62
CA ARG A 380 24.20 -19.21 -27.80
C ARG A 380 24.75 -19.55 -26.43
N THR A 381 24.66 -20.85 -26.18
CA THR A 381 25.27 -21.63 -25.12
C THR A 381 26.69 -21.19 -24.80
N CYS A 382 26.96 -20.91 -23.52
CA CYS A 382 28.24 -21.19 -22.88
C CYS A 382 27.96 -21.54 -21.42
N GLY A 383 28.24 -22.79 -21.05
CA GLY A 383 28.08 -23.30 -19.70
C GLY A 383 29.09 -22.71 -18.72
N GLY A 384 28.68 -22.60 -17.46
CA GLY A 384 29.55 -22.19 -16.36
C GLY A 384 28.79 -22.21 -15.05
N LYS A 385 29.28 -23.01 -14.10
CA LYS A 385 28.67 -23.35 -12.81
C LYS A 385 28.35 -22.10 -11.98
N GLY A 386 27.09 -21.91 -11.59
CA GLY A 386 26.70 -20.82 -10.69
C GLY A 386 25.19 -20.63 -10.51
N SER A 387 24.41 -21.68 -10.27
CA SER A 387 22.98 -21.51 -9.97
C SER A 387 22.40 -22.67 -9.15
N GLN A 388 22.62 -22.65 -7.84
CA GLN A 388 21.80 -23.44 -6.90
C GLN A 388 20.99 -22.56 -5.92
N ALA A 389 21.39 -21.31 -5.68
CA ALA A 389 20.71 -20.44 -4.70
C ALA A 389 19.40 -19.79 -5.22
N PHE A 390 19.27 -19.49 -6.52
CA PHE A 390 18.11 -18.76 -7.06
C PHE A 390 16.88 -19.62 -7.40
N ARG A 391 17.02 -20.96 -7.46
CA ARG A 391 15.89 -21.87 -7.71
C ARG A 391 15.11 -22.25 -6.43
N ALA A 392 15.66 -21.96 -5.25
CA ALA A 392 15.00 -22.24 -3.96
C ALA A 392 13.91 -21.21 -3.63
N ALA A 393 14.22 -19.91 -3.77
CA ALA A 393 13.28 -18.83 -3.41
C ALA A 393 11.96 -18.85 -4.23
N GLY A 394 12.01 -19.25 -5.50
CA GLY A 394 10.81 -19.39 -6.34
C GLY A 394 9.96 -20.63 -6.01
N ARG A 395 10.53 -21.67 -5.40
CA ARG A 395 9.76 -22.80 -4.84
C ARG A 395 9.15 -22.42 -3.50
N ASP A 396 9.88 -21.71 -2.65
CA ASP A 396 9.39 -21.32 -1.32
C ASP A 396 8.22 -20.34 -1.41
N ALA A 397 8.25 -19.37 -2.33
CA ALA A 397 7.12 -18.47 -2.57
C ALA A 397 5.87 -19.21 -3.09
N PHE A 398 6.04 -20.18 -4.00
CA PHE A 398 4.94 -21.01 -4.52
C PHE A 398 4.37 -21.96 -3.45
N LEU A 399 5.23 -22.53 -2.60
CA LEU A 399 4.84 -23.37 -1.46
C LEU A 399 4.15 -22.54 -0.36
N MET A 400 4.56 -21.29 -0.14
CA MET A 400 3.91 -20.37 0.81
C MET A 400 2.54 -19.89 0.32
N GLU A 401 2.40 -19.58 -0.97
CA GLU A 401 1.12 -19.14 -1.57
C GLU A 401 0.08 -20.29 -1.57
N THR A 402 0.51 -21.52 -1.89
CA THR A 402 -0.33 -22.71 -1.81
C THR A 402 -0.71 -23.08 -0.36
N SER A 403 0.18 -22.86 0.61
CA SER A 403 -0.08 -23.05 2.04
C SER A 403 -1.09 -22.02 2.59
N GLY A 404 -1.02 -20.76 2.16
CA GLY A 404 -1.95 -19.71 2.59
C GLY A 404 -3.38 -19.91 2.06
N GLU A 405 -3.52 -20.34 0.80
CA GLU A 405 -4.83 -20.70 0.25
C GLU A 405 -5.47 -21.89 0.97
N ASP A 406 -4.69 -22.91 1.32
CA ASP A 406 -5.18 -24.08 2.05
C ASP A 406 -5.72 -23.70 3.44
N ARG A 407 -5.01 -22.82 4.17
CA ARG A 407 -5.49 -22.30 5.47
C ARG A 407 -6.84 -21.60 5.34
N ARG A 408 -7.03 -20.75 4.31
CA ARG A 408 -8.32 -20.07 4.07
C ARG A 408 -9.44 -21.04 3.70
N LYS A 409 -9.16 -22.06 2.89
CA LYS A 409 -10.15 -23.12 2.60
C LYS A 409 -10.58 -23.89 3.84
N ARG A 410 -9.66 -24.17 4.76
CA ARG A 410 -9.98 -24.80 6.05
C ARG A 410 -10.80 -23.86 6.94
N LEU A 411 -10.47 -22.58 6.96
CA LEU A 411 -11.20 -21.54 7.68
C LEU A 411 -12.65 -21.40 7.19
N ASP A 412 -12.90 -21.37 5.89
CA ASP A 412 -14.25 -21.26 5.31
C ASP A 412 -15.17 -22.44 5.70
N ARG A 413 -14.56 -23.61 5.95
CA ARG A 413 -15.27 -24.83 6.34
C ARG A 413 -15.43 -24.98 7.85
N MET A 414 -14.89 -24.05 8.65
CA MET A 414 -14.94 -24.15 10.11
C MET A 414 -16.39 -24.14 10.61
N ARG A 415 -16.68 -24.96 11.62
CA ARG A 415 -17.97 -25.01 12.31
C ARG A 415 -17.78 -24.88 13.81
N LEU A 416 -16.75 -25.53 14.34
CA LEU A 416 -16.43 -25.54 15.76
C LEU A 416 -15.07 -24.90 16.03
N TYR A 417 -15.08 -23.75 16.69
CA TYR A 417 -13.89 -23.01 17.09
C TYR A 417 -13.72 -23.12 18.61
N VAL A 418 -12.64 -23.71 19.09
CA VAL A 418 -12.40 -23.93 20.53
C VAL A 418 -11.31 -23.01 21.02
N VAL A 419 -11.61 -22.24 22.06
CA VAL A 419 -10.63 -21.36 22.73
C VAL A 419 -10.20 -22.04 24.03
N THR A 420 -8.90 -22.10 24.29
CA THR A 420 -8.42 -22.67 25.56
C THR A 420 -8.82 -21.77 26.75
N GLY A 421 -9.20 -22.38 27.86
CA GLY A 421 -9.43 -21.69 29.13
C GLY A 421 -8.12 -21.32 29.85
N GLU A 422 -8.20 -20.45 30.85
CA GLU A 422 -7.02 -20.00 31.61
C GLU A 422 -6.50 -21.09 32.58
N ALA A 423 -7.39 -21.92 33.12
CA ALA A 423 -7.04 -22.99 34.06
C ALA A 423 -6.25 -24.12 33.38
N GLY A 424 -5.39 -24.79 34.15
CA GLY A 424 -4.64 -25.97 33.73
C GLY A 424 -3.30 -25.66 33.04
N GLY A 425 -2.30 -26.49 33.35
CA GLY A 425 -0.93 -26.38 32.83
C GLY A 425 -0.78 -26.93 31.41
N VAL A 426 0.47 -27.05 30.93
CA VAL A 426 0.78 -27.53 29.58
C VAL A 426 0.17 -28.91 29.30
N GLU A 427 0.45 -29.90 30.15
CA GLU A 427 0.01 -31.29 29.96
C GLU A 427 -1.51 -31.44 29.94
N GLU A 428 -2.19 -30.77 30.87
CA GLU A 428 -3.63 -30.79 30.97
C GLU A 428 -4.28 -30.13 29.74
N THR A 429 -3.75 -28.97 29.33
CA THR A 429 -4.24 -28.26 28.14
C THR A 429 -4.10 -29.11 26.88
N VAL A 430 -2.97 -29.81 26.71
CA VAL A 430 -2.76 -30.69 25.55
C VAL A 430 -3.80 -31.81 25.53
N ARG A 431 -4.04 -32.50 26.66
CA ARG A 431 -5.06 -33.56 26.75
C ARG A 431 -6.46 -33.07 26.40
N ILE A 432 -6.84 -31.89 26.87
CA ILE A 432 -8.15 -31.29 26.58
C ILE A 432 -8.27 -30.94 25.10
N VAL A 433 -7.23 -30.34 24.50
CA VAL A 433 -7.22 -29.99 23.08
C VAL A 433 -7.28 -31.24 22.20
N GLU A 434 -6.53 -32.29 22.52
CA GLU A 434 -6.61 -33.58 21.83
C GLU A 434 -8.03 -34.16 21.85
N ALA A 435 -8.68 -34.15 23.02
CA ALA A 435 -10.06 -34.58 23.16
C ALA A 435 -11.02 -33.72 22.32
N ALA A 436 -10.87 -32.39 22.37
CA ALA A 436 -11.69 -31.48 21.57
C ALA A 436 -11.52 -31.70 20.05
N LEU A 437 -10.29 -31.96 19.58
CA LEU A 437 -9.97 -32.28 18.19
C LEU A 437 -10.58 -33.63 17.78
N GLN A 438 -10.49 -34.66 18.62
CA GLN A 438 -11.17 -35.94 18.41
C GLN A 438 -12.69 -35.77 18.32
N GLY A 439 -13.24 -34.78 19.03
CA GLY A 439 -14.64 -34.42 18.96
C GLY A 439 -15.03 -33.55 17.75
N GLY A 440 -14.07 -33.16 16.91
CA GLY A 440 -14.30 -32.40 15.69
C GLY A 440 -14.14 -30.88 15.83
N ALA A 441 -13.24 -30.39 16.68
CA ALA A 441 -12.83 -28.99 16.60
C ALA A 441 -12.08 -28.69 15.29
N ASP A 442 -12.48 -27.63 14.57
CA ASP A 442 -11.83 -27.19 13.32
C ASP A 442 -10.72 -26.18 13.58
N VAL A 443 -10.86 -25.38 14.63
CA VAL A 443 -9.90 -24.35 15.03
C VAL A 443 -9.64 -24.43 16.52
N ILE A 444 -8.37 -24.36 16.91
CA ILE A 444 -7.93 -24.21 18.30
C ILE A 444 -7.29 -22.85 18.46
N GLN A 445 -7.86 -21.99 19.30
CA GLN A 445 -7.24 -20.74 19.72
C GLN A 445 -6.56 -20.90 21.06
N MET A 446 -5.22 -20.83 21.05
CA MET A 446 -4.41 -20.85 22.25
C MET A 446 -4.50 -19.48 22.95
N ARG A 447 -5.30 -19.43 24.02
CA ARG A 447 -5.51 -18.29 24.91
C ARG A 447 -5.13 -18.71 26.34
N LYS A 448 -3.91 -18.35 26.74
CA LYS A 448 -3.32 -18.67 28.05
C LYS A 448 -2.64 -17.42 28.63
N LYS A 449 -3.44 -16.43 29.00
CA LYS A 449 -2.96 -15.11 29.43
C LYS A 449 -2.20 -15.18 30.76
N ASP A 450 -2.58 -16.11 31.62
CA ASP A 450 -1.99 -16.27 32.96
C ASP A 450 -0.71 -17.15 32.95
N MET A 451 -0.38 -17.77 31.82
CA MET A 451 0.86 -18.55 31.66
C MET A 451 2.05 -17.66 31.30
N SER A 452 3.25 -18.04 31.75
CA SER A 452 4.49 -17.38 31.31
C SER A 452 4.68 -17.52 29.79
N LYS A 453 5.39 -16.57 29.16
CA LYS A 453 5.70 -16.65 27.71
C LYS A 453 6.47 -17.92 27.33
N ALA A 454 7.35 -18.39 28.22
CA ALA A 454 8.08 -19.64 28.02
C ALA A 454 7.13 -20.85 28.00
N ASP A 455 6.13 -20.88 28.88
CA ASP A 455 5.16 -21.97 28.91
C ASP A 455 4.12 -21.88 27.78
N GLN A 456 3.72 -20.67 27.38
CA GLN A 456 2.91 -20.45 26.17
C GLN A 456 3.64 -20.99 24.92
N TYR A 457 4.95 -20.75 24.81
CA TYR A 457 5.77 -21.30 23.73
C TYR A 457 5.84 -22.83 23.78
N ARG A 458 6.14 -23.42 24.95
CA ARG A 458 6.18 -24.89 25.14
C ARG A 458 4.84 -25.54 24.78
N LEU A 459 3.74 -24.96 25.25
CA LEU A 459 2.40 -25.42 24.91
C LEU A 459 2.15 -25.34 23.41
N GLY A 460 2.41 -24.19 22.79
CA GLY A 460 2.23 -24.01 21.35
C GLY A 460 3.01 -25.01 20.50
N ARG A 461 4.27 -25.28 20.87
CA ARG A 461 5.11 -26.31 20.21
C ARG A 461 4.55 -27.72 20.34
N ARG A 462 3.79 -28.02 21.39
CA ARG A 462 3.10 -29.31 21.55
C ARG A 462 1.78 -29.36 20.80
N LEU A 463 1.03 -28.26 20.75
CA LEU A 463 -0.26 -28.21 20.05
C LEU A 463 -0.10 -28.25 18.53
N ARG A 464 0.98 -27.66 17.98
CA ARG A 464 1.20 -27.57 16.53
C ARG A 464 1.12 -28.91 15.79
N PRO A 465 1.89 -29.97 16.15
CA PRO A 465 1.81 -31.24 15.43
C PRO A 465 0.44 -31.92 15.57
N ILE A 466 -0.20 -31.79 16.74
CA ILE A 466 -1.50 -32.42 17.02
C ILE A 466 -2.61 -31.77 16.18
N THR A 467 -2.62 -30.44 16.05
CA THR A 467 -3.60 -29.74 15.22
C THR A 467 -3.37 -30.02 13.73
N GLU A 468 -2.11 -30.07 13.30
CA GLU A 468 -1.74 -30.37 11.92
C GLU A 468 -2.15 -31.79 11.50
N GLU A 469 -1.86 -32.81 12.32
CA GLU A 469 -2.26 -34.20 12.07
C GLU A 469 -3.79 -34.34 11.91
N ARG A 470 -4.56 -33.54 12.64
CA ARG A 470 -6.02 -33.53 12.62
C ARG A 470 -6.61 -32.57 11.57
N GLY A 471 -5.77 -31.88 10.80
CA GLY A 471 -6.19 -30.90 9.80
C GLY A 471 -6.82 -29.62 10.38
N ALA A 472 -6.72 -29.41 11.69
CA ALA A 472 -7.27 -28.24 12.38
C ALA A 472 -6.33 -27.04 12.33
N LEU A 473 -6.88 -25.83 12.38
CA LEU A 473 -6.11 -24.59 12.43
C LEU A 473 -5.68 -24.27 13.86
N LEU A 474 -4.41 -23.92 14.06
CA LEU A 474 -3.90 -23.40 15.33
C LEU A 474 -3.77 -21.87 15.25
N ILE A 475 -4.51 -21.16 16.10
CA ILE A 475 -4.49 -19.70 16.17
C ILE A 475 -3.96 -19.25 17.53
N VAL A 476 -3.06 -18.26 17.55
CA VAL A 476 -2.58 -17.66 18.81
C VAL A 476 -3.41 -16.44 19.17
N ASN A 477 -3.78 -16.31 20.43
CA ASN A 477 -4.48 -15.13 20.93
C ASN A 477 -3.49 -13.98 21.18
N ASP A 478 -3.78 -12.79 20.66
CA ASP A 478 -3.11 -11.48 20.84
C ASP A 478 -1.66 -11.36 20.31
N HIS A 479 -0.88 -12.45 20.37
CA HIS A 479 0.57 -12.43 20.22
C HIS A 479 1.03 -12.99 18.87
N ALA A 480 1.19 -12.10 17.89
CA ALA A 480 1.66 -12.45 16.56
C ALA A 480 3.12 -12.95 16.56
N ASP A 481 3.98 -12.39 17.41
CA ASP A 481 5.35 -12.86 17.64
C ASP A 481 5.40 -14.33 18.08
N LEU A 482 4.52 -14.71 19.01
CA LEU A 482 4.40 -16.09 19.48
C LEU A 482 3.84 -17.00 18.39
N ALA A 483 2.88 -16.52 17.58
CA ALA A 483 2.35 -17.26 16.44
C ALA A 483 3.46 -17.65 15.44
N LEU A 484 4.38 -16.72 15.16
CA LEU A 484 5.57 -16.99 14.34
C LEU A 484 6.50 -18.00 15.00
N ALA A 485 6.79 -17.83 16.29
CA ALA A 485 7.74 -18.69 17.01
C ALA A 485 7.32 -20.17 17.06
N ILE A 486 6.02 -20.45 17.06
CA ILE A 486 5.48 -21.82 17.10
C ILE A 486 4.96 -22.34 15.75
N ASP A 487 5.09 -21.54 14.68
CA ASP A 487 4.54 -21.83 13.35
C ASP A 487 3.01 -22.08 13.35
N ALA A 488 2.27 -21.24 14.08
CA ALA A 488 0.81 -21.28 14.13
C ALA A 488 0.18 -20.79 12.82
N ASP A 489 -1.00 -21.29 12.47
CA ASP A 489 -1.69 -20.91 11.22
C ASP A 489 -2.12 -19.44 11.19
N GLY A 490 -2.19 -18.78 12.35
CA GLY A 490 -2.55 -17.37 12.43
C GLY A 490 -2.61 -16.81 13.84
N VAL A 491 -3.10 -15.57 13.93
CA VAL A 491 -3.35 -14.84 15.18
C VAL A 491 -4.79 -14.36 15.24
N HIS A 492 -5.35 -14.25 16.44
CA HIS A 492 -6.61 -13.58 16.70
C HIS A 492 -6.36 -12.36 17.57
N LEU A 493 -6.80 -11.19 17.11
CA LEU A 493 -6.52 -9.88 17.70
C LEU A 493 -7.81 -9.30 18.31
N GLY A 494 -7.71 -8.89 19.57
CA GLY A 494 -8.67 -8.02 20.23
C GLY A 494 -8.47 -6.54 19.90
N GLN A 495 -9.30 -5.70 20.50
CA GLN A 495 -9.33 -4.25 20.26
C GLN A 495 -8.10 -3.51 20.81
N ASP A 496 -7.45 -4.09 21.82
CA ASP A 496 -6.33 -3.48 22.55
C ASP A 496 -4.98 -4.11 22.16
N ASP A 497 -4.99 -5.02 21.19
CA ASP A 497 -3.81 -5.76 20.74
C ASP A 497 -3.13 -5.06 19.56
N LEU A 498 -2.11 -5.71 19.00
CA LEU A 498 -1.41 -5.22 17.81
C LEU A 498 -2.44 -4.92 16.70
N PRO A 499 -2.43 -3.72 16.08
CA PRO A 499 -3.39 -3.42 15.03
C PRO A 499 -3.27 -4.41 13.87
N LEU A 500 -4.41 -4.80 13.27
CA LEU A 500 -4.47 -5.78 12.18
C LEU A 500 -3.43 -5.53 11.09
N PHE A 501 -3.31 -4.28 10.62
CA PHE A 501 -2.37 -3.91 9.57
C PHE A 501 -0.91 -4.11 10.00
N VAL A 502 -0.60 -3.93 11.29
CA VAL A 502 0.75 -4.18 11.83
C VAL A 502 1.01 -5.67 11.92
N ALA A 503 0.05 -6.47 12.41
CA ALA A 503 0.17 -7.92 12.45
C ALA A 503 0.35 -8.52 11.04
N ARG A 504 -0.35 -7.99 10.03
CA ARG A 504 -0.21 -8.40 8.63
C ARG A 504 1.16 -8.05 8.04
N ALA A 505 1.77 -6.97 8.48
CA ALA A 505 3.06 -6.49 7.99
C ALA A 505 4.28 -7.16 8.63
N LEU A 506 4.08 -8.04 9.63
CA LEU A 506 5.18 -8.79 10.23
C LEU A 506 5.76 -9.79 9.23
N ALA A 507 7.09 -9.77 9.06
CA ALA A 507 7.77 -10.78 8.25
C ALA A 507 7.48 -12.20 8.79
N GLY A 508 7.01 -13.10 7.92
CA GLY A 508 6.56 -14.45 8.27
C GLY A 508 5.05 -14.60 8.48
N PHE A 509 4.27 -13.51 8.37
CA PHE A 509 2.80 -13.54 8.39
C PHE A 509 2.18 -13.62 6.98
N GLU A 510 2.99 -13.69 5.93
CA GLU A 510 2.54 -13.91 4.57
C GLU A 510 1.76 -15.24 4.48
N GLY A 511 0.49 -15.18 4.11
CA GLY A 511 -0.37 -16.37 4.02
C GLY A 511 -0.83 -16.96 5.37
N ARG A 512 -0.54 -16.33 6.52
CA ARG A 512 -1.14 -16.68 7.82
C ARG A 512 -2.47 -15.97 8.03
N LEU A 513 -3.33 -16.56 8.83
CA LEU A 513 -4.66 -16.04 9.11
C LEU A 513 -4.62 -14.94 10.19
N ILE A 514 -5.41 -13.88 10.01
CA ILE A 514 -5.64 -12.85 11.03
C ILE A 514 -7.14 -12.75 11.29
N GLY A 515 -7.54 -13.08 12.52
CA GLY A 515 -8.89 -12.88 13.02
C GLY A 515 -9.00 -11.64 13.89
N CYS A 516 -10.15 -10.96 13.87
CA CYS A 516 -10.39 -9.81 14.75
C CYS A 516 -11.68 -9.96 15.54
N SER A 517 -11.63 -9.70 16.84
CA SER A 517 -12.84 -9.57 17.68
C SER A 517 -13.58 -8.28 17.36
N THR A 518 -14.91 -8.34 17.19
CA THR A 518 -15.76 -7.20 16.83
C THR A 518 -16.99 -7.12 17.74
N HIS A 519 -17.37 -5.90 18.11
CA HIS A 519 -18.45 -5.60 19.06
C HIS A 519 -19.55 -4.70 18.46
N SER A 520 -19.41 -4.32 17.19
CA SER A 520 -20.41 -3.57 16.42
C SER A 520 -20.28 -3.87 14.94
N LEU A 521 -21.33 -3.58 14.16
CA LEU A 521 -21.29 -3.74 12.70
C LEU A 521 -20.22 -2.84 12.06
N GLU A 522 -19.98 -1.66 12.62
CA GLU A 522 -18.94 -0.74 12.17
C GLU A 522 -17.55 -1.33 12.37
N GLN A 523 -17.27 -1.91 13.54
CA GLN A 523 -16.00 -2.61 13.79
C GLN A 523 -15.84 -3.82 12.87
N ALA A 524 -16.92 -4.56 12.60
CA ALA A 524 -16.90 -5.68 11.65
C ALA A 524 -16.58 -5.23 10.22
N ARG A 525 -17.17 -4.12 9.76
CA ARG A 525 -16.86 -3.49 8.46
C ARG A 525 -15.41 -3.03 8.39
N SER A 526 -14.93 -2.36 9.43
CA SER A 526 -13.56 -1.85 9.51
C SER A 526 -12.52 -2.97 9.52
N ALA A 527 -12.75 -4.04 10.27
CA ALA A 527 -11.87 -5.21 10.28
C ALA A 527 -11.86 -5.94 8.93
N ALA A 528 -13.03 -6.11 8.31
CA ALA A 528 -13.14 -6.73 6.99
C ALA A 528 -12.44 -5.90 5.89
N SER A 529 -12.67 -4.59 5.84
CA SER A 529 -11.99 -3.69 4.90
C SER A 529 -10.50 -3.54 5.19
N GLY A 530 -10.09 -3.72 6.44
CA GLY A 530 -8.70 -3.75 6.87
C GLY A 530 -7.93 -5.01 6.48
N GLY A 531 -8.59 -6.06 5.98
CA GLY A 531 -7.94 -7.29 5.51
C GLY A 531 -7.88 -8.42 6.55
N ALA A 532 -8.85 -8.48 7.46
CA ALA A 532 -9.06 -9.64 8.32
C ALA A 532 -9.44 -10.85 7.47
N ASP A 533 -8.94 -12.04 7.80
CA ASP A 533 -9.38 -13.29 7.15
C ASP A 533 -10.70 -13.81 7.76
N TYR A 534 -10.97 -13.49 9.04
CA TYR A 534 -12.25 -13.79 9.69
C TYR A 534 -12.55 -12.86 10.88
N LEU A 535 -13.81 -12.87 11.33
CA LEU A 535 -14.27 -12.07 12.46
C LEU A 535 -14.71 -12.94 13.66
N GLY A 536 -14.46 -12.45 14.88
CA GLY A 536 -15.05 -12.95 16.11
C GLY A 536 -16.14 -12.00 16.60
N VAL A 537 -17.40 -12.32 16.33
CA VAL A 537 -18.56 -11.45 16.59
C VAL A 537 -19.13 -11.73 17.97
N GLY A 538 -19.00 -10.79 18.92
CA GLY A 538 -19.44 -11.01 20.29
C GLY A 538 -19.10 -9.86 21.23
N PRO A 539 -19.12 -10.03 22.57
CA PRO A 539 -19.69 -11.18 23.26
C PRO A 539 -21.20 -11.26 23.05
N VAL A 540 -21.71 -12.37 22.49
CA VAL A 540 -23.14 -12.53 22.19
C VAL A 540 -23.97 -12.59 23.48
N PHE A 541 -23.49 -13.32 24.48
CA PHE A 541 -24.06 -13.39 25.82
C PHE A 541 -23.03 -12.94 26.87
N ALA A 542 -23.51 -12.62 28.08
CA ALA A 542 -22.65 -12.24 29.20
C ALA A 542 -21.63 -13.35 29.49
N THR A 543 -20.38 -12.95 29.74
CA THR A 543 -19.29 -13.91 29.97
C THR A 543 -18.40 -13.46 31.13
N PRO A 544 -18.00 -14.37 32.03
CA PRO A 544 -17.06 -14.07 33.10
C PRO A 544 -15.62 -13.82 32.61
N THR A 545 -15.29 -14.16 31.35
CA THR A 545 -13.93 -14.02 30.80
C THR A 545 -13.50 -12.57 30.53
N LYS A 546 -14.44 -11.62 30.48
CA LYS A 546 -14.19 -10.17 30.37
C LYS A 546 -15.26 -9.39 31.17
N PRO A 547 -15.13 -9.29 32.51
CA PRO A 547 -16.11 -8.60 33.34
C PRO A 547 -16.23 -7.11 32.91
N GLY A 548 -17.47 -6.65 32.68
CA GLY A 548 -17.77 -5.25 32.34
C GLY A 548 -18.05 -4.93 30.87
N ARG A 549 -17.95 -5.89 29.93
CA ARG A 549 -18.41 -5.68 28.54
C ARG A 549 -19.87 -6.14 28.39
N PRO A 550 -20.82 -5.25 28.04
CA PRO A 550 -22.22 -5.63 27.84
C PRO A 550 -22.35 -6.60 26.66
N ALA A 551 -23.26 -7.56 26.79
CA ALA A 551 -23.57 -8.50 25.72
C ALA A 551 -24.21 -7.76 24.53
N VAL A 552 -23.71 -7.99 23.32
CA VAL A 552 -24.23 -7.35 22.09
C VAL A 552 -25.46 -8.08 21.55
N GLY A 553 -25.75 -9.28 22.06
CA GLY A 553 -26.89 -10.10 21.66
C GLY A 553 -26.74 -10.72 20.27
N THR A 554 -27.75 -11.49 19.87
CA THR A 554 -27.81 -12.15 18.56
C THR A 554 -28.13 -11.19 17.41
N GLY A 555 -28.52 -9.94 17.72
CA GLY A 555 -28.75 -8.88 16.73
C GLY A 555 -27.52 -8.58 15.87
N LEU A 556 -26.36 -8.43 16.51
CA LEU A 556 -25.11 -8.17 15.78
C LEU A 556 -24.71 -9.34 14.87
N VAL A 557 -24.94 -10.58 15.31
CA VAL A 557 -24.69 -11.78 14.50
C VAL A 557 -25.53 -11.75 13.22
N ARG A 558 -26.81 -11.38 13.34
CA ARG A 558 -27.73 -11.24 12.20
C ARG A 558 -27.29 -10.13 11.25
N GLU A 559 -26.91 -8.99 11.79
CA GLU A 559 -26.44 -7.85 10.98
C GLU A 559 -25.16 -8.18 10.21
N VAL A 560 -24.19 -8.85 10.86
CA VAL A 560 -22.94 -9.28 10.19
C VAL A 560 -23.25 -10.32 9.12
N SER A 561 -24.07 -11.33 9.45
CA SER A 561 -24.47 -12.38 8.51
C SER A 561 -25.17 -11.85 7.26
N SER A 562 -25.99 -10.79 7.38
CA SER A 562 -26.71 -10.22 6.25
C SER A 562 -25.91 -9.18 5.45
N SER A 563 -24.89 -8.58 6.06
CA SER A 563 -24.22 -7.39 5.51
C SER A 563 -22.80 -7.61 5.05
N LEU A 564 -22.13 -8.69 5.47
CA LEU A 564 -20.72 -8.93 5.19
C LEU A 564 -20.50 -10.33 4.61
N ASN A 565 -19.67 -10.39 3.56
CA ASN A 565 -19.25 -11.65 2.94
C ASN A 565 -17.81 -11.98 3.38
N ILE A 566 -17.65 -12.28 4.67
CA ILE A 566 -16.38 -12.68 5.31
C ILE A 566 -16.67 -13.82 6.29
N PRO A 567 -15.79 -14.83 6.42
CA PRO A 567 -15.94 -15.86 7.46
C PRO A 567 -16.01 -15.23 8.84
N PHE A 568 -16.90 -15.73 9.70
CA PHE A 568 -16.96 -15.26 11.08
C PHE A 568 -17.41 -16.36 12.04
N VAL A 569 -17.04 -16.19 13.31
CA VAL A 569 -17.50 -17.02 14.42
C VAL A 569 -18.28 -16.13 15.38
N ALA A 570 -19.41 -16.62 15.87
CA ALA A 570 -20.05 -15.99 17.01
C ALA A 570 -19.32 -16.40 18.30
N ILE A 571 -19.04 -15.45 19.19
CA ILE A 571 -18.22 -15.68 20.39
C ILE A 571 -18.83 -15.04 21.64
N GLY A 572 -18.57 -15.62 22.81
CA GLY A 572 -18.87 -15.04 24.12
C GLY A 572 -20.18 -15.52 24.73
N GLY A 573 -20.06 -16.27 25.83
CA GLY A 573 -21.19 -16.77 26.63
C GLY A 573 -22.04 -17.85 25.96
N ILE A 574 -21.55 -18.45 24.87
CA ILE A 574 -22.23 -19.52 24.14
C ILE A 574 -22.04 -20.85 24.88
N GLU A 575 -23.14 -21.57 25.09
CA GLU A 575 -23.23 -22.88 25.72
C GLU A 575 -24.21 -23.78 24.94
N ALA A 576 -24.24 -25.07 25.25
CA ALA A 576 -25.13 -26.03 24.57
C ALA A 576 -26.62 -25.63 24.65
N SER A 577 -27.02 -24.95 25.73
CA SER A 577 -28.41 -24.51 25.97
C SER A 577 -28.84 -23.31 25.12
N ASN A 578 -27.89 -22.49 24.62
CA ASN A 578 -28.20 -21.24 23.93
C ASN A 578 -27.61 -21.15 22.50
N ILE A 579 -26.83 -22.14 22.07
CA ILE A 579 -26.22 -22.21 20.74
C ILE A 579 -27.26 -22.08 19.60
N GLY A 580 -28.47 -22.62 19.79
CA GLY A 580 -29.55 -22.54 18.80
C GLY A 580 -29.91 -21.10 18.41
N GLN A 581 -29.94 -20.18 19.38
CA GLN A 581 -30.27 -18.77 19.13
C GLN A 581 -29.23 -18.07 18.25
N VAL A 582 -27.97 -18.48 18.38
CA VAL A 582 -26.85 -17.92 17.62
C VAL A 582 -26.85 -18.44 16.19
N LEU A 583 -27.15 -19.73 16.01
CA LEU A 583 -27.29 -20.34 14.69
C LEU A 583 -28.53 -19.82 13.94
N GLU A 584 -29.64 -19.59 14.63
CA GLU A 584 -30.82 -18.92 14.07
C GLU A 584 -30.55 -17.49 13.62
N ALA A 585 -29.58 -16.82 14.23
CA ALA A 585 -29.13 -15.50 13.82
C ALA A 585 -28.19 -15.52 12.59
N GLY A 586 -27.84 -16.70 12.06
CA GLY A 586 -27.05 -16.84 10.84
C GLY A 586 -25.55 -17.07 11.06
N ALA A 587 -25.11 -17.40 12.28
CA ALA A 587 -23.71 -17.73 12.51
C ALA A 587 -23.30 -19.01 11.76
N PRO A 588 -22.26 -18.98 10.89
CA PRO A 588 -21.78 -20.17 10.18
C PRO A 588 -20.90 -21.07 11.08
N ALA A 589 -20.41 -20.53 12.20
CA ALA A 589 -19.57 -21.21 13.18
C ALA A 589 -19.69 -20.56 14.57
N VAL A 590 -19.33 -21.30 15.61
CA VAL A 590 -19.35 -20.82 17.01
C VAL A 590 -18.00 -21.01 17.69
N ALA A 591 -17.61 -20.03 18.51
CA ALA A 591 -16.43 -20.06 19.35
C ALA A 591 -16.78 -20.30 20.82
N LEU A 592 -16.22 -21.37 21.38
CA LEU A 592 -16.58 -21.90 22.70
C LEU A 592 -15.33 -22.00 23.59
N VAL A 593 -15.49 -21.63 24.86
CA VAL A 593 -14.45 -21.79 25.89
C VAL A 593 -14.92 -22.87 26.86
N ARG A 594 -15.74 -22.50 27.85
CA ARG A 594 -16.16 -23.37 28.96
C ARG A 594 -16.93 -24.61 28.53
N ALA A 595 -17.81 -24.46 27.53
CA ALA A 595 -18.66 -25.55 27.04
C ALA A 595 -17.88 -26.75 26.46
N VAL A 596 -16.59 -26.57 26.14
CA VAL A 596 -15.70 -27.64 25.67
C VAL A 596 -14.51 -27.80 26.62
N TYR A 597 -13.80 -26.71 26.92
CA TYR A 597 -12.55 -26.75 27.66
C TYR A 597 -12.73 -27.14 29.13
N ASP A 598 -13.84 -26.70 29.76
CA ASP A 598 -14.14 -27.02 31.16
C ASP A 598 -15.12 -28.21 31.28
N ALA A 599 -15.45 -28.86 30.16
CA ALA A 599 -16.37 -30.00 30.16
C ALA A 599 -15.70 -31.25 30.77
N PRO A 600 -16.44 -32.07 31.54
CA PRO A 600 -15.92 -33.35 32.03
C PRO A 600 -15.50 -34.31 30.91
N ASP A 601 -16.17 -34.23 29.75
CA ASP A 601 -15.81 -34.94 28.51
C ASP A 601 -15.71 -33.93 27.35
N PRO A 602 -14.53 -33.33 27.12
CA PRO A 602 -14.34 -32.37 26.02
C PRO A 602 -14.60 -32.97 24.65
N ALA A 603 -14.33 -34.27 24.45
CA ALA A 603 -14.56 -34.94 23.17
C ALA A 603 -16.05 -35.11 22.90
N GLY A 604 -16.82 -35.58 23.89
CA GLY A 604 -18.26 -35.68 23.80
C GLY A 604 -18.94 -34.33 23.61
N ALA A 605 -18.51 -33.32 24.36
CA ALA A 605 -19.02 -31.96 24.24
C ALA A 605 -18.78 -31.39 22.84
N SER A 606 -17.55 -31.50 22.30
CA SER A 606 -17.23 -31.07 20.93
C SER A 606 -18.09 -31.79 19.88
N ARG A 607 -18.26 -33.13 19.98
CA ARG A 607 -19.11 -33.89 19.03
C ARG A 607 -20.54 -33.39 19.02
N MET A 608 -21.12 -33.20 20.21
CA MET A 608 -22.50 -32.75 20.37
C MET A 608 -22.69 -31.34 19.79
N LEU A 609 -21.77 -30.42 20.11
CA LEU A 609 -21.85 -29.03 19.64
C LEU A 609 -21.64 -28.94 18.12
N ARG A 610 -20.70 -29.70 17.56
CA ARG A 610 -20.52 -29.78 16.10
C ARG A 610 -21.77 -30.31 15.40
N ALA A 611 -22.36 -31.39 15.91
CA ALA A 611 -23.59 -31.94 15.35
C ALA A 611 -24.73 -30.92 15.37
N ALA A 612 -24.85 -30.09 16.42
CA ALA A 612 -25.85 -29.02 16.49
C ALA A 612 -25.64 -27.94 15.41
N VAL A 613 -24.40 -27.52 15.16
CA VAL A 613 -24.07 -26.55 14.09
C VAL A 613 -24.37 -27.15 12.71
N GLU A 614 -23.94 -28.38 12.45
CA GLU A 614 -24.12 -29.05 11.15
C GLU A 614 -25.60 -29.36 10.86
N ALA A 615 -26.36 -29.79 11.86
CA ALA A 615 -27.79 -30.06 11.71
C ALA A 615 -28.55 -28.81 11.25
N ARG A 616 -28.20 -27.63 11.78
CA ARG A 616 -28.86 -26.37 11.37
C ARG A 616 -28.49 -25.96 9.95
N LEU A 617 -27.22 -26.11 9.55
CA LEU A 617 -26.77 -25.73 8.22
C LEU A 617 -27.35 -26.61 7.10
N LYS A 618 -27.70 -27.87 7.41
CA LYS A 618 -28.42 -28.76 6.49
C LYS A 618 -29.89 -28.37 6.26
N VAL A 619 -30.49 -27.54 7.13
CA VAL A 619 -31.90 -27.10 7.05
C VAL A 619 -32.05 -25.79 6.25
N VAL A 620 -30.95 -25.15 5.84
CA VAL A 620 -30.93 -23.84 5.14
C VAL A 620 -30.59 -24.00 3.64
N VAL A 621 -30.40 -25.22 3.14
CA VAL A 621 -30.10 -25.53 1.72
C VAL A 621 -31.34 -25.99 0.98
#